data_AF-A0AAU6E6G7-F1
#
_entry.id   AF-A0AAU6E6G7-F1
#
_cell.length_a   1.000
_cell.length_b   1.000
_cell.length_c   1.000
_cell.angle_alpha   90.00
_cell.angle_beta   90.00
_cell.angle_gamma   90.00
#
_symmetry.space_group_name_H-M   'P 1'
#
loop_
_entity.id
_entity.type
_entity.pdbx_description
1 polymer ?
#
loop_
_entity_poly.entity_id
_entity_poly.type
_entity_poly.pdbx_seq_one_letter_code
_entity_poly.pdbx_strand_id
1 'polypeptide(L)'
;MHDENSRSGDRAAQAGPGGEDHALPTPAPSRERPVSNTPALLAELGLGYVLDWTNDDQPYRLNVPEMLSVPYSVEINDLLLFGKGFTGPEFLQIIKDQYEQLHADSEHGGRVMALALHPFVTGQPFRAKYLDQALEYLAAQPGIWLTTSDDIAEHYRRTLGERA
;
A
#
# COMPACT_ATOMS: atom_id res chain seq x y z
N MET A 1 -49.44 29.30 -54.34
CA MET A 1 -50.90 29.50 -54.41
C MET A 1 -51.54 28.33 -53.68
N HIS A 2 -52.24 28.66 -52.58
CA HIS A 2 -53.13 27.82 -51.76
C HIS A 2 -52.46 26.64 -51.04
N ASP A 3 -52.10 26.69 -49.75
CA ASP A 3 -52.81 27.15 -48.54
C ASP A 3 -54.02 26.26 -48.22
N GLU A 4 -53.93 25.45 -47.16
CA GLU A 4 -55.06 25.22 -46.26
C GLU A 4 -54.60 24.62 -44.92
N ASN A 5 -54.72 25.49 -43.92
CA ASN A 5 -54.61 25.26 -42.50
C ASN A 5 -56.01 24.91 -41.97
N SER A 6 -56.17 23.89 -41.11
CA SER A 6 -57.34 23.80 -40.24
C SER A 6 -57.02 23.04 -38.95
N ARG A 7 -57.27 23.76 -37.86
CA ARG A 7 -57.00 23.48 -36.44
C ARG A 7 -58.01 22.50 -35.84
N SER A 8 -57.63 21.84 -34.74
CA SER A 8 -58.15 22.09 -33.37
C SER A 8 -58.26 20.84 -32.49
N GLY A 9 -57.99 21.02 -31.18
CA GLY A 9 -58.27 20.07 -30.09
C GLY A 9 -57.00 19.47 -29.47
N ASP A 10 -56.24 20.17 -28.63
CA ASP A 10 -56.51 20.49 -27.21
C ASP A 10 -56.54 19.23 -26.30
N ARG A 11 -55.43 18.97 -25.59
CA ARG A 11 -55.38 18.84 -24.12
C ARG A 11 -53.98 18.52 -23.61
N ALA A 12 -53.52 19.38 -22.71
CA ALA A 12 -52.36 19.16 -21.85
C ALA A 12 -52.64 18.08 -20.79
N ALA A 13 -51.64 17.24 -20.53
CA ALA A 13 -51.38 16.52 -19.28
C ALA A 13 -49.92 16.03 -19.34
N GLN A 14 -48.93 16.89 -19.07
CA GLN A 14 -48.24 17.01 -17.78
C GLN A 14 -47.82 15.67 -17.12
N ALA A 15 -46.54 15.35 -17.36
CA ALA A 15 -45.52 14.67 -16.54
C ALA A 15 -45.95 13.65 -15.45
N GLY A 16 -45.50 12.41 -15.61
CA GLY A 16 -45.25 11.46 -14.52
C GLY A 16 -43.73 11.26 -14.33
N PRO A 17 -43.22 11.10 -13.09
CA PRO A 17 -41.80 10.95 -12.83
C PRO A 17 -41.40 9.48 -12.92
N GLY A 18 -40.46 9.16 -13.80
CA GLY A 18 -39.86 7.82 -13.92
C GLY A 18 -38.37 7.97 -14.18
N GLY A 19 -37.64 8.46 -13.17
CA GLY A 19 -36.18 8.40 -13.16
C GLY A 19 -35.79 6.98 -12.80
N GLU A 20 -35.49 6.16 -13.80
CA GLU A 20 -34.76 4.92 -13.59
C GLU A 20 -33.29 5.31 -13.35
N ASP A 21 -32.93 5.35 -12.07
CA ASP A 21 -31.58 5.56 -11.60
C ASP A 21 -30.76 4.33 -12.00
N HIS A 22 -30.21 4.35 -13.22
CA HIS A 22 -29.23 3.38 -13.68
C HIS A 22 -27.93 3.59 -12.92
N ALA A 23 -27.90 3.15 -11.67
CA ALA A 23 -26.67 2.95 -10.93
C ALA A 23 -25.81 1.96 -11.73
N LEU A 24 -24.73 2.47 -12.31
CA LEU A 24 -23.72 1.64 -12.96
C LEU A 24 -23.24 0.59 -11.95
N PRO A 25 -23.11 -0.69 -12.35
CA PRO A 25 -22.64 -1.72 -11.44
C PRO A 25 -21.26 -1.34 -10.90
N THR A 26 -21.12 -1.37 -9.58
CA THR A 26 -19.85 -1.13 -8.90
C THR A 26 -18.80 -2.05 -9.50
N PRO A 27 -17.71 -1.52 -10.07
CA PRO A 27 -16.69 -2.36 -10.67
C PRO A 27 -16.12 -3.29 -9.58
N ALA A 28 -15.88 -4.55 -9.96
CA ALA A 28 -15.21 -5.51 -9.09
C ALA A 28 -13.91 -4.88 -8.54
N PRO A 29 -13.57 -5.09 -7.26
CA PRO A 29 -12.39 -4.48 -6.67
C PRO A 29 -11.17 -4.84 -7.49
N SER A 30 -10.54 -3.82 -8.09
CA SER A 30 -9.22 -3.93 -8.69
C SER A 30 -8.27 -4.43 -7.60
N ARG A 31 -7.54 -5.51 -7.88
CA ARG A 31 -6.74 -6.34 -6.96
C ARG A 31 -5.69 -5.59 -6.11
N GLU A 32 -5.51 -4.30 -6.34
CA GLU A 32 -4.46 -3.44 -5.77
C GLU A 32 -4.98 -2.15 -5.11
N ARG A 33 -6.30 -1.91 -5.05
CA ARG A 33 -6.84 -0.81 -4.23
C ARG A 33 -7.24 -1.35 -2.86
N PRO A 34 -6.74 -0.78 -1.74
CA PRO A 34 -7.43 -0.92 -0.48
C PRO A 34 -8.88 -0.49 -0.71
N VAL A 35 -9.84 -1.37 -0.45
CA VAL A 35 -11.23 -0.91 -0.35
C VAL A 35 -11.21 0.21 0.68
N SER A 36 -11.83 1.36 0.39
CA SER A 36 -11.62 2.59 1.17
C SER A 36 -11.89 2.45 2.67
N ASN A 37 -12.55 1.36 3.08
CA ASN A 37 -12.89 1.05 4.46
C ASN A 37 -11.97 0.02 5.15
N THR A 38 -10.94 -0.55 4.49
CA THR A 38 -10.09 -1.60 5.09
C THR A 38 -9.51 -1.18 6.45
N PRO A 39 -8.88 0.00 6.59
CA PRO A 39 -8.27 0.35 7.89
C PRO A 39 -9.31 0.49 9.00
N ALA A 40 -10.51 1.00 8.70
CA ALA A 40 -11.58 1.09 9.68
C ALA A 40 -12.08 -0.29 10.12
N LEU A 41 -12.27 -1.22 9.18
CA LEU A 41 -12.66 -2.60 9.49
C LEU A 41 -11.60 -3.34 10.32
N LEU A 42 -10.31 -3.13 10.03
CA LEU A 42 -9.24 -3.72 10.81
C LEU A 42 -9.18 -3.14 12.23
N ALA A 43 -9.42 -1.83 12.38
CA ALA A 43 -9.53 -1.21 13.70
C ALA A 43 -10.71 -1.78 14.52
N GLU A 44 -11.87 -2.01 13.90
CA GLU A 44 -13.02 -2.67 14.55
C GLU A 44 -12.69 -4.10 15.04
N LEU A 45 -11.75 -4.78 14.38
CA LEU A 45 -11.25 -6.10 14.77
C LEU A 45 -10.12 -6.04 15.81
N GLY A 46 -9.73 -4.85 16.26
CA GLY A 46 -8.67 -4.66 17.26
C GLY A 46 -7.25 -4.68 16.69
N LEU A 47 -7.09 -4.56 15.37
CA LEU A 47 -5.77 -4.41 14.75
C LEU A 47 -5.39 -2.92 14.72
N GLY A 48 -4.14 -2.62 15.10
CA GLY A 48 -3.68 -1.24 15.29
C GLY A 48 -2.74 -0.72 14.20
N TYR A 49 -2.39 -1.51 13.18
CA TYR A 49 -1.57 -1.01 12.08
C TYR A 49 -1.82 -1.76 10.77
N VAL A 50 -1.44 -1.13 9.66
CA VAL A 50 -1.42 -1.67 8.30
C VAL A 50 -0.05 -1.49 7.65
N LEU A 51 0.19 -2.27 6.58
CA LEU A 51 1.41 -2.24 5.76
C LEU A 51 1.09 -1.94 4.29
N ASP A 52 -0.01 -1.22 4.01
CA ASP A 52 -0.49 -1.02 2.63
C ASP A 52 0.04 0.26 1.97
N TRP A 53 0.58 1.20 2.75
CA TRP A 53 1.05 2.50 2.27
C TRP A 53 2.56 2.51 2.03
N THR A 54 2.97 2.97 0.85
CA THR A 54 4.38 3.02 0.41
C THR A 54 4.82 4.46 0.12
N ASN A 55 4.36 5.41 0.92
CA ASN A 55 4.53 6.84 0.70
C ASN A 55 5.48 7.53 1.70
N ASP A 56 6.00 6.79 2.68
CA ASP A 56 6.90 7.32 3.71
C ASP A 56 7.83 6.21 4.22
N ASP A 57 8.99 6.61 4.75
CA ASP A 57 10.00 5.72 5.34
C ASP A 57 9.90 5.66 6.88
N GLN A 58 8.95 6.37 7.47
CA GLN A 58 8.62 6.33 8.90
C GLN A 58 7.16 5.95 9.15
N PRO A 59 6.86 5.29 10.28
CA PRO A 59 5.47 5.08 10.67
C PRO A 59 4.74 6.40 10.90
N TYR A 60 3.45 6.43 10.63
CA TYR A 60 2.59 7.59 10.87
C TYR A 60 1.14 7.17 11.14
N ARG A 61 0.36 8.08 11.71
CA ARG A 61 -1.07 7.83 11.98
C ARG A 61 -1.91 7.99 10.71
N LEU A 62 -2.82 7.06 10.49
CA LEU A 62 -3.87 7.24 9.51
C LEU A 62 -4.99 8.12 10.08
N ASN A 63 -5.85 8.64 9.21
CA ASN A 63 -7.09 9.30 9.61
C ASN A 63 -8.18 8.27 10.00
N VAL A 64 -7.79 7.28 10.80
CA VAL A 64 -8.62 6.24 11.40
C VAL A 64 -8.11 6.07 12.85
N PRO A 65 -8.98 6.15 13.87
CA PRO A 65 -8.56 6.05 15.26
C PRO A 65 -7.69 4.81 15.53
N GLU A 66 -6.63 4.98 16.34
CA GLU A 66 -5.69 3.93 16.75
C GLU A 66 -4.93 3.20 15.63
N MET A 67 -5.12 3.61 14.36
CA MET A 67 -4.53 2.94 13.21
C MET A 67 -3.26 3.63 12.74
N LEU A 68 -2.17 2.87 12.73
CA LEU A 68 -0.89 3.29 12.17
C LEU A 68 -0.68 2.74 10.77
N SER A 69 0.01 3.49 9.93
CA SER A 69 0.73 2.91 8.81
C SER A 69 2.16 2.63 9.25
N VAL A 70 2.60 1.38 9.13
CA VAL A 70 4.02 1.03 9.19
C VAL A 70 4.53 0.91 7.74
N PRO A 71 5.71 1.46 7.41
CA PRO A 71 6.19 1.48 6.03
C PRO A 71 6.29 0.09 5.40
N TYR A 72 5.88 0.03 4.14
CA TYR A 72 6.05 -1.13 3.26
C TYR A 72 6.69 -0.71 1.95
N SER A 73 7.19 -1.67 1.16
CA SER A 73 7.81 -1.40 -0.14
C SER A 73 7.18 -2.21 -1.26
N VAL A 74 6.76 -1.51 -2.31
CA VAL A 74 6.40 -2.11 -3.60
C VAL A 74 7.63 -2.26 -4.49
N GLU A 75 8.58 -1.31 -4.45
CA GLU A 75 9.77 -1.36 -5.31
C GLU A 75 10.76 -2.45 -4.87
N ILE A 76 10.94 -2.62 -3.55
CA ILE A 76 11.90 -3.57 -2.97
C ILE A 76 11.12 -4.82 -2.59
N ASN A 77 10.60 -5.43 -3.66
CA ASN A 77 9.75 -6.58 -3.65
C ASN A 77 10.29 -7.59 -4.66
N ASP A 78 10.60 -8.80 -4.19
CA ASP A 78 11.23 -9.81 -5.04
C ASP A 78 10.40 -10.15 -6.28
N LEU A 79 9.08 -10.23 -6.15
CA LEU A 79 8.17 -10.51 -7.25
C LEU A 79 8.26 -9.41 -8.32
N LEU A 80 8.31 -8.15 -7.91
CA LEU A 80 8.39 -7.01 -8.84
C LEU A 80 9.77 -6.93 -9.49
N LEU A 81 10.84 -6.99 -8.70
CA LEU A 81 12.22 -6.90 -9.19
C LEU A 81 12.54 -8.04 -10.16
N PHE A 82 12.28 -9.29 -9.77
CA PHE A 82 12.53 -10.42 -10.65
C PHE A 82 11.55 -10.45 -11.84
N GLY A 83 10.33 -9.93 -11.68
CA GLY A 83 9.38 -9.74 -12.79
C GLY A 83 9.85 -8.70 -13.82
N LYS A 84 10.57 -7.65 -13.38
CA LYS A 84 11.22 -6.64 -14.22
C LYS A 84 12.52 -7.13 -14.88
N GLY A 85 12.98 -8.34 -14.55
CA GLY A 85 14.16 -8.96 -15.16
C GLY A 85 15.48 -8.72 -14.44
N PHE A 86 15.47 -8.13 -13.24
CA PHE A 86 16.68 -7.99 -12.42
C PHE A 86 17.24 -9.36 -12.04
N THR A 87 18.56 -9.47 -12.08
CA THR A 87 19.31 -10.65 -11.69
C THR A 87 19.51 -10.71 -10.18
N GLY A 88 19.89 -11.88 -9.66
CA GLY A 88 20.19 -12.02 -8.23
C GLY A 88 21.30 -11.09 -7.69
N PRO A 89 22.43 -10.89 -8.41
CA PRO A 89 23.42 -9.88 -8.02
C PRO A 89 22.88 -8.45 -8.01
N GLU A 90 22.03 -8.08 -8.99
CA GLU A 90 21.39 -6.76 -9.01
C GLU A 90 20.41 -6.59 -7.84
N PHE A 91 19.63 -7.63 -7.50
CA PHE A 91 18.78 -7.65 -6.31
C PHE A 91 19.58 -7.38 -5.03
N LEU A 92 20.73 -8.05 -4.86
CA LEU A 92 21.62 -7.80 -3.73
C LEU A 92 22.13 -6.35 -3.73
N GLN A 93 22.56 -5.82 -4.87
CA GLN A 93 23.08 -4.45 -4.95
C GLN A 93 22.00 -3.42 -4.63
N ILE A 94 20.80 -3.58 -5.16
CA ILE A 94 19.65 -2.70 -4.90
C ILE A 94 19.34 -2.63 -3.40
N ILE A 95 19.36 -3.77 -2.70
CA ILE A 95 19.16 -3.80 -1.24
C ILE A 95 20.25 -3.01 -0.51
N LYS A 96 21.52 -3.16 -0.91
CA LYS A 96 22.63 -2.42 -0.30
C LYS A 96 22.50 -0.91 -0.54
N ASP A 97 22.23 -0.52 -1.78
CA ASP A 97 22.08 0.89 -2.17
C ASP A 97 20.94 1.56 -1.39
N GLN A 98 19.80 0.86 -1.24
CA GLN A 98 18.69 1.38 -0.45
C GLN A 98 19.05 1.52 1.03
N TYR A 99 19.70 0.51 1.62
CA TYR A 99 20.15 0.59 3.00
C TYR A 99 21.09 1.77 3.22
N GLU A 100 22.10 1.94 2.37
CA GLU A 100 23.09 3.01 2.49
C GLU A 100 22.43 4.40 2.46
N GLN A 101 21.46 4.60 1.57
CA GLN A 101 20.69 5.85 1.51
C GLN A 101 19.82 6.06 2.76
N LEU A 102 19.04 5.05 3.17
CA LEU A 102 18.18 5.16 4.36
C LEU A 102 18.99 5.36 5.64
N HIS A 103 20.18 4.76 5.72
CA HIS A 103 21.10 4.94 6.84
C HIS A 103 21.65 6.36 6.89
N ALA A 104 22.06 6.93 5.74
CA ALA A 104 22.49 8.33 5.67
C ALA A 104 21.38 9.29 6.12
N ASP A 105 20.13 9.02 5.74
CA ASP A 105 18.98 9.86 6.10
C ASP A 105 18.53 9.68 7.57
N SER A 106 19.08 8.69 8.27
CA SER A 106 18.64 8.32 9.62
C SER A 106 19.22 9.20 10.76
N GLU A 107 20.09 10.16 10.44
CA GLU A 107 20.78 11.02 11.42
C GLU A 107 19.81 11.71 12.40
N HIS A 108 18.62 12.08 11.93
CA HIS A 108 17.62 12.81 12.72
C HIS A 108 16.36 12.00 13.05
N GLY A 109 16.36 10.70 12.76
CA GLY A 109 15.26 9.80 13.07
C GLY A 109 15.41 8.48 12.32
N GLY A 110 14.96 7.37 12.92
CA GLY A 110 15.03 6.07 12.27
C GLY A 110 14.31 6.03 10.92
N ARG A 111 14.73 5.12 10.05
CA ARG A 111 14.04 4.79 8.78
C ARG A 111 13.72 3.31 8.77
N VAL A 112 12.56 2.96 8.23
CA VAL A 112 12.11 1.58 8.10
C VAL A 112 12.40 1.09 6.70
N MET A 113 13.19 0.02 6.59
CA MET A 113 13.43 -0.67 5.33
C MET A 113 12.63 -1.97 5.31
N ALA A 114 11.52 -1.98 4.56
CA ALA A 114 10.73 -3.19 4.34
C ALA A 114 11.31 -4.02 3.19
N LEU A 115 11.49 -5.32 3.43
CA LEU A 115 11.85 -6.31 2.40
C LEU A 115 10.65 -7.21 2.12
N ALA A 116 10.01 -7.02 0.96
CA ALA A 116 8.88 -7.86 0.57
C ALA A 116 9.37 -9.12 -0.16
N LEU A 117 9.19 -10.28 0.48
CA LEU A 117 9.75 -11.55 0.03
C LEU A 117 8.67 -12.62 -0.11
N HIS A 118 8.78 -13.43 -1.15
CA HIS A 118 7.90 -14.53 -1.45
C HIS A 118 8.70 -15.84 -1.53
N PRO A 119 8.38 -16.86 -0.72
CA PRO A 119 9.15 -18.12 -0.72
C PRO A 119 9.22 -18.80 -2.09
N PHE A 120 8.18 -18.70 -2.91
CA PHE A 120 8.16 -19.28 -4.26
C PHE A 120 9.01 -18.52 -5.28
N VAL A 121 9.44 -17.29 -4.98
CA VAL A 121 10.29 -16.46 -5.84
C VAL A 121 11.73 -16.50 -5.37
N THR A 122 12.01 -16.02 -4.15
CA THR A 122 13.38 -15.90 -3.63
C THR A 122 13.91 -17.23 -3.10
N GLY A 123 13.03 -18.14 -2.67
CA GLY A 123 13.43 -19.50 -2.25
C GLY A 123 13.84 -20.41 -3.39
N GLN A 124 13.76 -19.97 -4.66
CA GLN A 124 14.28 -20.73 -5.79
C GLN A 124 15.80 -20.93 -5.65
N PRO A 125 16.36 -22.13 -5.93
CA PRO A 125 17.77 -22.43 -5.65
C PRO A 125 18.80 -21.48 -6.28
N PHE A 126 18.48 -20.88 -7.42
CA PHE A 126 19.36 -19.93 -8.11
C PHE A 126 19.27 -18.49 -7.56
N ARG A 127 18.29 -18.20 -6.69
CA ARG A 127 18.05 -16.89 -6.06
C ARG A 127 18.38 -16.87 -4.57
N ALA A 128 18.14 -17.97 -3.85
CA ALA A 128 18.23 -18.04 -2.39
C ALA A 128 19.56 -17.47 -1.84
N LYS A 129 20.69 -17.82 -2.45
CA LYS A 129 22.02 -17.34 -2.04
C LYS A 129 22.16 -15.81 -2.00
N TYR A 130 21.42 -15.08 -2.81
CA TYR A 130 21.50 -13.62 -2.84
C TYR A 130 20.69 -12.98 -1.71
N LEU A 131 19.61 -13.63 -1.26
CA LEU A 131 18.92 -13.23 -0.05
C LEU A 131 19.81 -13.47 1.18
N ASP A 132 20.46 -14.64 1.27
CA ASP A 132 21.39 -14.94 2.36
C ASP A 132 22.48 -13.87 2.45
N GLN A 133 23.13 -13.55 1.32
CA GLN A 133 24.14 -12.48 1.24
C GLN A 133 23.61 -11.10 1.61
N ALA A 134 22.36 -10.78 1.26
CA ALA A 134 21.74 -9.51 1.60
C ALA A 134 21.49 -9.40 3.11
N LEU A 135 20.92 -10.46 3.71
CA LEU A 135 20.67 -10.51 5.15
C LEU A 135 21.96 -10.52 5.96
N GLU A 136 22.99 -11.25 5.52
CA GLU A 136 24.32 -11.22 6.13
C GLU A 136 24.94 -9.83 6.09
N TYR A 137 24.86 -9.14 4.94
CA TYR A 137 25.36 -7.76 4.82
C TYR A 137 24.62 -6.81 5.76
N LEU A 138 23.29 -6.86 5.81
CA LEU A 138 22.49 -5.98 6.68
C LEU A 138 22.76 -6.27 8.16
N ALA A 139 22.76 -7.54 8.57
CA ALA A 139 23.00 -7.92 9.96
C ALA A 139 24.39 -7.53 10.47
N ALA A 140 25.36 -7.34 9.58
CA ALA A 140 26.70 -6.88 9.93
C ALA A 140 26.82 -5.36 10.14
N GLN A 141 25.80 -4.58 9.78
CA GLN A 141 25.86 -3.12 9.87
C GLN A 141 25.58 -2.61 11.30
N PRO A 142 26.39 -1.67 11.82
CA PRO A 142 26.11 -1.07 13.11
C PRO A 142 24.85 -0.19 13.05
N GLY A 143 24.03 -0.26 14.10
CA GLY A 143 22.85 0.60 14.24
C GLY A 143 21.60 0.11 13.49
N ILE A 144 21.64 -1.03 12.79
CA ILE A 144 20.43 -1.67 12.30
C ILE A 144 19.67 -2.33 13.45
N TRP A 145 18.37 -2.05 13.52
CA TRP A 145 17.43 -2.79 14.36
C TRP A 145 16.72 -3.85 13.51
N LEU A 146 17.16 -5.10 13.61
CA LEU A 146 16.46 -6.24 13.00
C LEU A 146 15.23 -6.56 13.84
N THR A 147 14.03 -6.32 13.28
CA THR A 147 12.79 -6.35 14.05
C THR A 147 11.58 -6.70 13.18
N THR A 148 10.40 -6.73 13.80
CA THR A 148 9.12 -7.01 13.15
C THR A 148 8.29 -5.73 13.01
N SER A 149 7.30 -5.74 12.13
CA SER A 149 6.35 -4.63 12.01
C SER A 149 5.55 -4.38 13.31
N ASP A 150 5.28 -5.43 14.09
CA ASP A 150 4.61 -5.31 15.40
C ASP A 150 5.45 -4.47 16.37
N ASP A 151 6.74 -4.79 16.47
CA ASP A 151 7.68 -4.08 17.34
C ASP A 151 7.89 -2.63 16.89
N ILE A 152 7.93 -2.37 15.58
CA ILE A 152 8.02 -1.01 15.03
C ILE A 152 6.78 -0.19 15.40
N ALA A 153 5.58 -0.76 15.19
CA ALA A 153 4.32 -0.10 15.51
C ALA A 153 4.27 0.24 17.01
N GLU A 154 4.64 -0.72 17.85
CA GLU A 154 4.66 -0.56 19.29
C GLU A 154 5.70 0.45 19.77
N HIS A 155 6.90 0.43 19.19
CA HIS A 155 7.92 1.46 19.45
C HIS A 155 7.40 2.85 19.12
N TYR A 156 6.75 3.01 17.96
CA TYR A 156 6.19 4.29 17.53
C TYR A 156 5.07 4.77 18.46
N ARG A 157 4.17 3.90 18.93
CA ARG A 157 3.14 4.30 19.93
C ARG A 157 3.77 4.84 21.21
N ARG A 158 4.82 4.17 21.71
CA ARG A 158 5.54 4.61 22.92
C ARG A 158 6.20 5.98 22.73
N THR A 159 6.76 6.29 21.57
CA THR A 159 7.36 7.60 21.32
C THR A 159 6.33 8.72 21.22
N LEU A 160 5.09 8.41 20.83
CA LEU A 160 3.95 9.34 20.88
C LEU A 160 3.37 9.52 22.30
N GLY A 161 3.81 8.72 23.27
CA GLY A 161 3.26 8.73 24.63
C GLY A 161 1.95 7.96 24.78
N GLU A 162 1.58 7.14 23.79
CA GLU A 162 0.42 6.25 23.85
C GLU A 162 0.82 4.95 24.56
N ARG A 163 0.07 4.58 25.60
CA ARG A 163 0.21 3.27 26.22
C ARG A 163 -0.64 2.28 25.44
N ALA A 164 -0.04 1.17 25.04
CA ALA A 164 -0.72 0.00 24.49
C ALA A 164 -1.81 -0.53 25.42
#